data_AF-A0A9E6SBQ1-F1
#
_entry.id   AF-A0A9E6SBQ1-F1
#
_cell.length_a   1.000
_cell.length_b   1.000
_cell.length_c   1.000
_cell.angle_alpha   90.00
_cell.angle_beta   90.00
_cell.angle_gamma   90.00
#
_symmetry.space_group_name_H-M   'P 1'
#
loop_
_entity.id
_entity.type
_entity.pdbx_description
1 polymer ?
#
loop_
_entity_poly.entity_id
_entity_poly.type
_entity_poly.pdbx_seq_one_letter_code
_entity_poly.pdbx_strand_id
1 'polypeptide(L)'
;VDGVGYGDFTRAKRGTGTDAANRFLDHGNYLAYGIGATATWVLGLQHGLAVLHGKTRRGGLVFDAADLIKDAVILPQAFLSAFRGDDEQQFRRQCIDALTRSESLDFVIDSLKHVATSTAQLASRSSQNR
;
A
#
# COMPACT_ATOMS: atom_id res chain seq x y z
N VAL A 1 6.34 -9.78 -20.23
CA VAL A 1 5.95 -8.55 -19.50
C VAL A 1 6.75 -7.44 -20.16
N ASP A 2 6.09 -6.61 -20.97
CA ASP A 2 6.79 -5.56 -21.71
C ASP A 2 7.03 -4.37 -20.77
N GLY A 3 8.30 -4.08 -20.49
CA GLY A 3 8.69 -2.94 -19.67
C GLY A 3 8.53 -1.63 -20.42
N VAL A 4 8.14 -0.56 -19.72
CA VAL A 4 7.85 0.76 -20.33
C VAL A 4 9.09 1.56 -20.77
N GLY A 5 10.29 0.98 -20.74
CA GLY A 5 11.51 1.65 -21.24
C GLY A 5 11.81 3.02 -20.60
N TYR A 6 11.45 3.23 -19.33
CA TYR A 6 11.57 4.53 -18.62
C TYR A 6 13.01 5.04 -18.49
N GLY A 7 14.01 4.16 -18.66
CA GLY A 7 15.43 4.47 -18.45
C GLY A 7 15.85 4.30 -16.99
N ASP A 8 16.96 4.93 -16.61
CA ASP A 8 17.50 4.87 -15.25
C ASP A 8 16.53 5.52 -14.26
N PHE A 9 16.20 4.79 -13.20
CA PHE A 9 15.31 5.27 -12.15
C PHE A 9 15.99 5.16 -10.79
N THR A 10 15.95 6.25 -10.02
CA THR A 10 16.29 6.26 -8.60
C THR A 10 15.12 6.82 -7.81
N ARG A 11 14.65 6.07 -6.80
CA ARG A 11 13.57 6.53 -5.93
C ARG A 11 14.04 7.71 -5.07
N ALA A 12 13.45 8.88 -5.28
CA ALA A 12 13.61 10.02 -4.41
C ALA A 12 12.83 9.80 -3.10
N LYS A 13 13.45 10.12 -1.97
CA LYS A 13 12.81 10.01 -0.65
C LYS A 13 12.20 11.36 -0.27
N ARG A 14 11.18 11.35 0.61
CA ARG A 14 10.55 12.57 1.17
C ARG A 14 9.96 13.52 0.11
N GLY A 15 9.48 12.99 -1.01
CA GLY A 15 8.81 13.79 -2.05
C GLY A 15 9.72 14.77 -2.79
N THR A 16 11.05 14.57 -2.78
CA THR A 16 12.00 15.48 -3.44
C THR A 16 12.21 15.15 -4.93
N GLY A 17 11.56 14.12 -5.45
CA GLY A 17 11.70 13.70 -6.84
C GLY A 17 10.94 14.63 -7.78
N THR A 18 11.61 15.09 -8.83
CA THR A 18 11.04 16.00 -9.82
C THR A 18 10.55 15.27 -11.08
N ASP A 19 11.03 14.05 -11.34
CA ASP A 19 10.57 13.23 -12.46
C ASP A 19 9.16 12.67 -12.21
N ALA A 20 8.47 12.37 -13.32
CA ALA A 20 7.06 11.98 -13.31
C ALA A 20 6.80 10.70 -12.50
N ALA A 21 7.65 9.67 -12.64
CA ALA A 21 7.48 8.42 -11.89
C ALA A 21 7.59 8.63 -10.38
N ASN A 22 8.57 9.42 -9.89
CA ASN A 22 8.66 9.73 -8.47
C ASN A 22 7.41 10.47 -7.96
N ARG A 23 6.90 11.47 -8.71
CA ARG A 23 5.68 12.20 -8.35
C ARG A 23 4.45 11.30 -8.30
N PHE A 24 4.29 10.39 -9.27
CA PHE A 24 3.18 9.44 -9.27
C PHE A 24 3.29 8.39 -8.18
N LEU A 25 4.49 7.89 -7.87
CA LEU A 25 4.69 7.00 -6.73
C LEU A 25 4.31 7.69 -5.42
N ASP A 26 4.69 8.95 -5.23
CA ASP A 26 4.30 9.72 -4.04
C ASP A 26 2.78 9.91 -3.97
N HIS A 27 2.13 10.33 -5.06
CA HIS A 27 0.68 10.48 -5.12
C HIS A 27 -0.04 9.15 -4.86
N GLY A 28 0.34 8.08 -5.57
CA GLY A 28 -0.32 6.79 -5.47
C GLY A 28 -0.16 6.14 -4.09
N ASN A 29 0.94 6.42 -3.40
CA ASN A 29 1.10 5.99 -2.01
C ASN A 29 0.02 6.57 -1.09
N TYR A 30 -0.40 7.83 -1.30
CA TYR A 30 -1.51 8.40 -0.52
C TYR A 30 -2.84 7.68 -0.77
N LEU A 31 -3.08 7.20 -1.99
CA LEU A 31 -4.26 6.38 -2.29
C LEU A 31 -4.21 5.05 -1.53
N ALA A 32 -3.05 4.38 -1.56
CA ALA A 32 -2.85 3.13 -0.82
C ALA A 32 -2.96 3.32 0.70
N TYR A 33 -2.44 4.43 1.25
CA TYR A 33 -2.63 4.77 2.66
C TYR A 33 -4.11 4.99 3.01
N GLY A 34 -4.90 5.58 2.10
CA GLY A 34 -6.35 5.69 2.25
C GLY A 34 -7.01 4.31 2.38
N ILE A 35 -6.69 3.37 1.49
CA ILE A 35 -7.17 1.97 1.56
C ILE A 35 -6.77 1.31 2.88
N GLY A 36 -5.49 1.41 3.27
CA GLY A 36 -4.99 0.86 4.52
C GLY A 36 -5.71 1.42 5.75
N ALA A 37 -5.93 2.74 5.79
CA ALA A 37 -6.64 3.41 6.87
C ALA A 37 -8.12 2.98 6.95
N THR A 38 -8.80 2.86 5.82
CA THR A 38 -10.18 2.36 5.76
C THR A 38 -10.27 0.92 6.26
N ALA A 39 -9.36 0.05 5.84
CA ALA A 39 -9.32 -1.35 6.27
C ALA A 39 -9.07 -1.50 7.77
N THR A 40 -8.12 -0.74 8.34
CA THR A 40 -7.87 -0.76 9.78
C THR A 40 -9.04 -0.18 10.57
N TRP A 41 -9.66 0.89 10.06
CA TRP A 41 -10.83 1.51 10.71
C TRP A 41 -12.03 0.58 10.77
N VAL A 42 -12.40 -0.07 9.65
CA VAL A 42 -13.59 -0.95 9.61
C VAL A 42 -13.43 -2.18 10.50
N LEU A 43 -12.20 -2.65 10.70
CA LEU A 43 -11.88 -3.75 11.62
C LEU A 43 -11.67 -3.30 13.07
N GLY A 44 -11.76 -2.00 13.36
CA GLY A 44 -11.52 -1.45 14.70
C GLY A 44 -10.06 -1.57 15.18
N LEU A 45 -9.10 -1.68 14.26
CA LEU A 45 -7.68 -1.79 14.56
C LEU A 45 -7.05 -0.40 14.75
N GLN A 46 -6.41 -0.18 15.90
CA GLN A 46 -5.72 1.08 16.16
C GLN A 46 -4.49 1.22 15.26
N HIS A 47 -4.41 2.33 14.51
CA HIS A 47 -3.33 2.58 13.53
C HIS A 47 -1.91 2.53 14.12
N GLY A 48 -1.78 2.72 15.44
CA GLY A 48 -0.50 2.68 16.15
C GLY A 48 0.07 1.26 16.37
N LEU A 49 -0.74 0.22 16.19
CA LEU A 49 -0.35 -1.19 16.43
C LEU A 49 0.36 -1.79 15.23
N ALA A 50 1.42 -1.14 14.78
CA ALA A 50 2.20 -1.56 13.63
C ALA A 50 3.06 -2.79 13.95
N VAL A 51 3.24 -3.64 12.94
CA VAL A 51 4.08 -4.84 12.99
C VAL A 51 5.46 -4.56 12.40
N LEU A 52 5.54 -3.72 11.36
CA LEU A 52 6.81 -3.40 10.68
C LEU A 52 7.18 -1.92 10.83
N HIS A 53 6.26 -0.99 10.55
CA HIS A 53 6.56 0.44 10.51
C HIS A 53 6.45 1.20 11.86
N GLY A 54 6.25 0.49 12.97
CA GLY A 54 5.93 1.11 14.28
C GLY A 54 7.02 1.96 14.92
N LYS A 55 8.30 1.71 14.61
CA LYS A 55 9.42 2.50 15.15
C LYS A 55 9.68 3.79 14.39
N THR A 56 9.14 3.94 13.19
CA THR A 56 9.53 5.00 12.26
C THR A 56 8.37 5.93 11.87
N ARG A 57 7.11 5.56 12.12
CA ARG A 57 5.94 6.38 11.75
C ARG A 57 4.79 6.26 12.75
N ARG A 58 4.21 7.41 13.15
CA ARG A 58 2.88 7.43 13.79
C ARG A 58 1.86 6.86 12.80
N GLY A 59 0.98 5.98 13.27
CA GLY A 59 0.02 5.29 12.40
C GLY A 59 0.65 4.17 11.56
N GLY A 60 1.74 3.55 12.03
CA GLY A 60 2.50 2.53 11.30
C GLY A 60 1.68 1.38 10.67
N LEU A 61 0.57 0.96 11.28
CA LEU A 61 -0.25 -0.12 10.75
C LEU A 61 -0.93 0.24 9.42
N VAL A 62 -1.24 1.52 9.20
CA VAL A 62 -1.75 2.01 7.91
C VAL A 62 -0.72 1.82 6.81
N PHE A 63 0.57 2.04 7.12
CA PHE A 63 1.66 1.82 6.18
C PHE A 63 1.87 0.32 5.93
N ASP A 64 1.85 -0.49 6.99
CA ASP A 64 1.96 -1.96 6.88
C ASP A 64 0.83 -2.53 6.00
N ALA A 65 -0.41 -2.07 6.19
CA ALA A 65 -1.56 -2.50 5.39
C ALA A 65 -1.46 -2.03 3.93
N ALA A 66 -1.01 -0.79 3.69
CA ALA A 66 -0.85 -0.26 2.34
C ALA A 66 0.25 -0.97 1.54
N ASP A 67 1.30 -1.45 2.20
CA ASP A 67 2.41 -2.15 1.55
C ASP A 67 1.97 -3.48 0.90
N LEU A 68 0.83 -4.05 1.31
CA LEU A 68 0.25 -5.24 0.67
C LEU A 68 -0.13 -5.01 -0.81
N ILE A 69 -0.37 -3.76 -1.22
CA ILE A 69 -0.89 -3.42 -2.55
C ILE A 69 -0.01 -2.44 -3.33
N LYS A 70 0.88 -1.70 -2.66
CA LYS A 70 1.68 -0.63 -3.29
C LYS A 70 2.52 -1.13 -4.46
N ASP A 71 3.28 -2.19 -4.26
CA ASP A 71 4.17 -2.69 -5.31
C ASP A 71 3.41 -3.45 -6.40
N ALA A 72 2.24 -4.01 -6.07
CA ALA A 72 1.41 -4.74 -7.01
C ALA A 72 0.58 -3.82 -7.92
N VAL A 73 0.11 -2.67 -7.41
CA VAL A 73 -0.84 -1.80 -8.11
C VAL A 73 -0.26 -0.42 -8.39
N ILE A 74 0.25 0.27 -7.37
CA ILE A 74 0.70 1.67 -7.49
C ILE A 74 1.99 1.76 -8.31
N LEU A 75 2.96 0.89 -8.03
CA LEU A 75 4.26 0.91 -8.71
C LEU A 75 4.13 0.74 -10.23
N PRO A 76 3.51 -0.32 -10.77
CA PRO A 76 3.41 -0.46 -12.22
C PRO A 76 2.60 0.67 -12.87
N GLN A 77 1.52 1.13 -12.22
CA GLN A 77 0.69 2.21 -12.74
C GLN A 77 1.44 3.54 -12.80
N ALA A 78 2.32 3.84 -11.83
CA ALA A 78 3.11 5.07 -11.81
C ALA A 78 4.06 5.15 -13.03
N PHE A 79 4.76 4.05 -13.33
CA PHE A 79 5.65 4.00 -14.50
C PHE A 79 4.88 4.01 -15.82
N LEU A 80 3.72 3.35 -15.88
CA LEU A 80 2.87 3.37 -17.07
C LEU A 80 2.34 4.77 -17.37
N SER A 81 1.86 5.48 -16.34
CA SER A 81 1.39 6.85 -16.49
C SER A 81 2.51 7.83 -16.82
N ALA A 82 3.69 7.64 -16.24
CA ALA A 82 4.87 8.44 -16.57
C ALA A 82 5.29 8.24 -18.03
N PHE A 83 5.28 6.99 -18.53
CA PHE A 83 5.56 6.68 -19.93
C PHE A 83 4.52 7.28 -20.90
N ARG A 84 3.25 7.26 -20.53
CA ARG A 84 2.15 7.84 -21.34
C ARG A 84 2.12 9.37 -21.33
N GLY A 85 2.82 10.01 -20.40
CA GLY A 85 2.72 11.46 -20.18
C GLY A 85 1.38 11.88 -19.60
N ASP A 86 0.76 11.01 -18.79
CA ASP A 86 -0.51 11.31 -18.11
C ASP A 86 -0.37 12.50 -17.15
N ASP A 87 -1.48 13.19 -16.88
CA ASP A 87 -1.58 14.13 -15.75
C ASP A 87 -1.94 13.40 -14.44
N GLU A 88 -1.90 14.14 -13.31
CA GLU A 88 -2.20 13.58 -11.99
C GLU A 88 -3.63 13.05 -11.86
N GLN A 89 -4.61 13.66 -12.55
CA GLN A 89 -6.01 13.23 -12.48
C GLN A 89 -6.24 11.95 -13.28
N GLN A 90 -5.56 11.80 -14.42
CA GLN A 90 -5.52 10.58 -15.21
C GLN A 90 -4.85 9.45 -14.42
N PHE A 91 -3.67 9.71 -13.83
CA PHE A 91 -2.99 8.73 -12.97
C PHE A 91 -3.86 8.29 -11.80
N ARG A 92 -4.49 9.25 -11.08
CA ARG A 92 -5.37 8.96 -9.95
C ARG A 92 -6.55 8.08 -10.36
N ARG A 93 -7.23 8.40 -11.48
CA ARG A 93 -8.33 7.59 -12.00
C ARG A 93 -7.88 6.16 -12.33
N GLN A 94 -6.74 6.02 -13.01
CA GLN A 94 -6.20 4.69 -13.35
C GLN A 94 -5.83 3.87 -12.10
N CYS A 95 -5.26 4.51 -11.08
CA CYS A 95 -5.01 3.85 -9.79
C CYS A 95 -6.32 3.39 -9.14
N ILE A 96 -7.34 4.24 -9.08
CA ILE A 96 -8.65 3.88 -8.49
C ILE A 96 -9.26 2.70 -9.24
N ASP A 97 -9.29 2.77 -10.58
CA ASP A 97 -9.83 1.70 -11.41
C ASP A 97 -9.06 0.39 -11.20
N ALA A 98 -7.73 0.45 -11.09
CA ALA A 98 -6.90 -0.72 -10.83
C ALA A 98 -7.21 -1.32 -9.45
N LEU A 99 -7.21 -0.50 -8.39
CA LEU A 99 -7.50 -0.90 -7.01
C LEU A 99 -8.90 -1.51 -6.87
N THR A 100 -9.90 -0.95 -7.57
CA THR A 100 -11.26 -1.48 -7.59
C THR A 100 -11.32 -2.83 -8.33
N ARG A 101 -10.72 -2.93 -9.52
CA ARG A 101 -10.72 -4.20 -10.28
C ARG A 101 -9.98 -5.33 -9.58
N SER A 102 -8.94 -5.01 -8.81
CA SER A 102 -8.20 -6.00 -8.02
C SER A 102 -8.76 -6.22 -6.62
N GLU A 103 -9.94 -5.64 -6.30
CA GLU A 103 -10.60 -5.79 -5.00
C GLU A 103 -9.65 -5.48 -3.83
N SER A 104 -8.79 -4.47 -3.99
CA SER A 104 -7.66 -4.24 -3.10
C SER A 104 -8.06 -3.96 -1.66
N LEU A 105 -9.21 -3.32 -1.43
CA LEU A 105 -9.71 -3.08 -0.08
C LEU A 105 -10.08 -4.40 0.62
N ASP A 106 -10.81 -5.28 -0.07
CA ASP A 106 -11.22 -6.58 0.46
C ASP A 106 -10.00 -7.46 0.72
N PHE A 107 -9.03 -7.48 -0.20
CA PHE A 107 -7.76 -8.17 -0.01
C PHE A 107 -7.01 -7.71 1.25
N VAL A 108 -6.91 -6.39 1.48
CA VAL A 108 -6.23 -5.84 2.67
C VAL A 108 -7.01 -6.21 3.94
N ILE A 109 -8.34 -6.09 3.93
CA ILE A 109 -9.20 -6.46 5.06
C ILE A 109 -9.01 -7.94 5.42
N ASP A 110 -9.09 -8.84 4.43
CA ASP A 110 -9.00 -10.27 4.66
C ASP A 110 -7.59 -10.70 5.07
N SER A 111 -6.55 -10.04 4.54
CA SER A 111 -5.17 -10.22 5.00
C SER A 111 -5.02 -9.85 6.48
N LEU A 112 -5.57 -8.70 6.90
CA LEU A 112 -5.53 -8.26 8.30
C LEU A 112 -6.29 -9.23 9.21
N LYS A 113 -7.49 -9.67 8.81
CA LYS A 113 -8.26 -10.69 9.55
C LYS A 113 -7.45 -11.97 9.70
N HIS A 114 -6.89 -12.47 8.60
CA HIS A 114 -6.11 -13.72 8.59
C HIS A 114 -4.89 -13.65 9.51
N VAL A 115 -4.14 -12.54 9.48
CA VAL A 115 -3.00 -12.33 10.38
C VAL A 115 -3.46 -12.29 11.84
N ALA A 116 -4.54 -11.56 12.14
CA ALA A 116 -5.07 -11.47 13.49
C ALA A 116 -5.53 -12.84 14.03
N THR A 117 -6.31 -13.59 13.26
CA THR A 117 -6.81 -14.91 13.67
C THR A 117 -5.70 -15.93 13.81
N SER A 118 -4.73 -15.95 12.88
CA SER A 118 -3.60 -16.89 12.93
C SER A 118 -2.71 -16.62 14.13
N THR A 119 -2.43 -15.34 14.41
CA THR A 119 -1.61 -14.94 15.57
C THR A 119 -2.32 -15.26 16.89
N ALA A 120 -3.64 -15.04 16.98
CA ALA A 120 -4.43 -15.39 18.16
C ALA A 120 -4.37 -16.90 18.45
N GLN A 121 -4.52 -17.74 17.43
CA GLN A 121 -4.43 -19.20 17.58
C GLN A 121 -3.04 -19.66 18.07
N LEU A 122 -1.97 -19.06 17.54
CA LEU A 122 -0.60 -19.35 17.99
C LEU A 122 -0.39 -18.95 19.46
N ALA A 123 -0.93 -17.80 19.87
CA ALA A 123 -0.88 -17.35 21.26
C ALA A 123 -1.63 -18.32 22.19
N SER A 124 -2.85 -18.75 21.83
CA SER A 124 -3.64 -19.69 22.64
C SER A 124 -2.95 -21.04 22.83
N ARG A 125 -2.34 -21.60 21.77
CA ARG A 125 -1.56 -22.86 21.86
C ARG A 125 -0.34 -22.72 22.77
N SER A 126 0.35 -21.59 22.69
CA SER A 126 1.51 -21.29 23.53
C SER A 126 1.18 -21.12 25.02
N SER A 127 -0.08 -20.81 25.33
CA SER A 127 -0.60 -20.71 26.70
C SER A 127 -1.10 -22.05 27.26
N GLN A 128 -1.53 -22.98 26.40
CA GLN A 128 -1.95 -24.34 26.83
C GLN A 128 -0.77 -25.28 27.12
N ASN A 129 0.40 -25.01 26.52
CA ASN A 129 1.63 -25.77 26.72
C ASN A 129 2.52 -25.24 27.87
N ARG A 130 2.06 -24.24 28.62
CA ARG A 130 2.70 -23.75 29.86
C ARG A 130 1.92 -24.23 31.06
#